data_AF-A0A0B7KH84-F1
#
_entry.id   AF-A0A0B7KH84-F1
#
_cell.length_a   1.000
_cell.length_b   1.000
_cell.length_c   1.000
_cell.angle_alpha   90.00
_cell.angle_beta   90.00
_cell.angle_gamma   90.00
#
_symmetry.space_group_name_H-M   'P 1'
#
loop_
_entity.id
_entity.type
_entity.pdbx_description
1 polymer ?
#
loop_
_entity_poly.entity_id
_entity_poly.type
_entity_poly.pdbx_seq_one_letter_code
_entity_poly.pdbx_strand_id
1 'polypeptide(L)'
;MSAKYSSLPPQDEGATKSGRSPYQGSSDEINRLWEDLYNDFAISLITGKEAARLPNATSPMAQEPTKYMVQLDVFHQLHCLNLMRKLVYPSVFDLDLASGSEEAEENLDHFEHCYDSLRQALQCNADLSTIYYEWVPERNRLVGNLATTHTCKNYDSIIQWARDHQYKGPLDYTAKVEGVPIRHVSHVSDGEGSDHHM
;
A
#
# COMPACT_ATOMS: atom_id res chain seq x y z
N MET A 1 2.30 -24.01 -2.02
CA MET A 1 3.17 -23.18 -2.87
C MET A 1 4.47 -23.00 -2.13
N SER A 2 5.56 -23.62 -2.58
CA SER A 2 6.89 -23.39 -1.97
C SER A 2 7.35 -21.98 -2.32
N ALA A 3 7.68 -21.18 -1.30
CA ALA A 3 8.29 -19.88 -1.50
C ALA A 3 9.64 -20.07 -2.22
N LYS A 4 9.73 -19.57 -3.45
CA LYS A 4 11.03 -19.40 -4.12
C LYS A 4 11.63 -18.11 -3.58
N TYR A 5 12.67 -18.25 -2.77
CA TYR A 5 13.41 -17.13 -2.18
C TYR A 5 14.13 -16.34 -3.28
N SER A 6 13.78 -15.06 -3.43
CA SER A 6 14.60 -14.08 -4.14
C SER A 6 15.17 -13.13 -3.10
N SER A 7 16.50 -13.12 -2.93
CA SER A 7 17.17 -12.05 -2.20
C SER A 7 16.98 -10.76 -3.00
N LEU A 8 16.35 -9.74 -2.41
CA LEU A 8 16.56 -8.39 -2.91
C LEU A 8 18.05 -8.09 -2.75
N PRO A 9 18.73 -7.53 -3.77
CA PRO A 9 20.12 -7.13 -3.62
C PRO A 9 20.23 -6.18 -2.41
N PRO A 10 21.32 -6.24 -1.63
CA PRO A 10 21.57 -5.27 -0.57
C PRO A 10 21.37 -3.87 -1.15
N GLN A 11 20.57 -3.03 -0.48
CA GLN A 11 20.50 -1.62 -0.86
C GLN A 11 21.85 -0.99 -0.53
N ASP A 12 22.75 -0.97 -1.51
CA ASP A 12 24.09 -0.45 -1.32
C ASP A 12 24.04 1.05 -0.98
N GLU A 13 24.74 1.36 0.11
CA GLU A 13 25.38 2.64 0.46
C GLU A 13 24.50 3.77 1.05
N GLY A 14 24.42 3.75 2.38
CA GLY A 14 25.11 4.75 3.19
C GLY A 14 24.80 6.21 2.87
N ALA A 15 23.80 6.76 3.55
CA ALA A 15 23.83 8.06 4.22
C ALA A 15 24.76 9.20 3.69
N THR A 16 24.88 9.46 2.38
CA THR A 16 24.98 10.79 1.70
C THR A 16 25.19 10.66 0.17
N LYS A 17 24.55 11.59 -0.57
CA LYS A 17 24.61 12.03 -1.98
C LYS A 17 24.98 11.12 -3.19
N SER A 18 25.47 9.87 -3.09
CA SER A 18 25.61 9.00 -4.30
C SER A 18 24.96 7.59 -4.22
N GLY A 19 24.39 7.18 -3.09
CA GLY A 19 23.68 5.89 -2.91
C GLY A 19 22.15 6.02 -2.89
N ARG A 20 21.56 6.76 -3.82
CA ARG A 20 20.09 6.92 -3.86
C ARG A 20 19.45 5.77 -4.64
N SER A 21 18.42 5.17 -4.04
CA SER A 21 17.54 4.22 -4.75
C SER A 21 16.82 4.93 -5.91
N PRO A 22 16.53 4.22 -7.02
CA PRO A 22 15.80 4.78 -8.15
C PRO A 22 14.36 5.21 -7.78
N TYR A 23 13.87 4.86 -6.59
CA TYR A 23 12.56 5.25 -6.08
C TYR A 23 12.57 6.52 -5.22
N GLN A 24 13.73 7.18 -5.04
CA GLN A 24 13.88 8.36 -4.20
C GLN A 24 13.89 9.68 -4.99
N GLY A 25 12.86 10.51 -4.80
CA GLY A 25 12.73 11.82 -5.45
C GLY A 25 11.30 12.05 -5.95
N SER A 26 11.12 13.03 -6.84
CA SER A 26 9.82 13.45 -7.40
C SER A 26 9.82 13.68 -8.91
N SER A 27 10.90 13.33 -9.62
CA SER A 27 10.97 13.48 -11.08
C SER A 27 9.96 12.60 -11.81
N ASP A 28 9.64 12.94 -13.06
CA ASP A 28 8.71 12.17 -13.89
C ASP A 28 9.16 10.72 -14.10
N GLU A 29 10.47 10.48 -14.17
CA GLU A 29 11.03 9.13 -14.22
C GLU A 29 10.74 8.35 -12.95
N ILE A 30 10.95 8.97 -11.79
CA ILE A 30 10.68 8.33 -10.49
C ILE A 30 9.19 8.09 -10.32
N ASN A 31 8.34 9.03 -10.74
CA ASN A 31 6.90 8.86 -10.70
C ASN A 31 6.46 7.67 -11.56
N ARG A 32 7.00 7.52 -12.78
CA ARG A 32 6.75 6.34 -13.62
C ARG A 32 7.18 5.04 -12.94
N LEU A 33 8.37 5.00 -12.35
CA LEU A 33 8.83 3.82 -11.62
C LEU A 33 7.87 3.42 -10.50
N TRP A 34 7.30 4.38 -9.77
CA TRP A 34 6.29 4.11 -8.74
C TRP A 34 4.96 3.62 -9.33
N GLU A 35 4.45 4.26 -10.37
CA GLU A 35 3.19 3.84 -11.00
C GLU A 35 3.32 2.44 -11.62
N ASP A 36 4.47 2.08 -12.19
CA ASP A 36 4.74 0.76 -12.78
C ASP A 36 4.66 -0.40 -11.76
N LEU A 37 4.76 -0.11 -10.45
CA LEU A 37 4.67 -1.10 -9.38
C LEU A 37 3.24 -1.61 -9.14
N TYR A 38 2.21 -0.86 -9.56
CA TYR A 38 0.84 -1.24 -9.25
C TYR A 38 -0.21 -0.73 -10.24
N ASN A 39 -0.03 0.44 -10.85
CA ASN A 39 -1.14 1.23 -11.40
C ASN A 39 -1.92 0.49 -12.49
N ASP A 40 -1.20 -0.21 -13.38
CA ASP A 40 -1.83 -0.95 -14.46
C ASP A 40 -2.59 -2.21 -13.99
N PHE A 41 -2.12 -2.90 -12.96
CA PHE A 41 -2.56 -4.27 -12.61
C PHE A 41 -3.03 -4.43 -11.16
N ALA A 42 -3.22 -3.32 -10.45
CA ALA A 42 -3.67 -3.31 -9.06
C ALA A 42 -5.01 -4.03 -8.89
N ILE A 43 -5.93 -3.84 -9.84
CA ILE A 43 -7.26 -4.43 -9.83
C ILE A 43 -7.30 -5.63 -10.80
N SER A 44 -7.65 -6.78 -10.24
CA SER A 44 -7.70 -8.07 -10.92
C SER A 44 -9.13 -8.61 -10.97
N LEU A 45 -9.42 -9.39 -12.01
CA LEU A 45 -10.68 -10.12 -12.16
C LEU A 45 -10.46 -11.61 -11.92
N ILE A 46 -11.26 -12.17 -11.02
CA ILE A 46 -11.31 -13.61 -10.74
C ILE A 46 -12.69 -14.20 -11.10
N THR A 47 -12.75 -15.52 -11.23
CA THR A 47 -14.02 -16.23 -11.47
C THR A 47 -14.87 -16.28 -10.19
N GLY A 48 -16.19 -16.46 -10.35
CA GLY A 48 -17.08 -16.68 -9.19
C GLY A 48 -16.69 -17.88 -8.31
N LYS A 49 -16.09 -18.93 -8.90
CA LYS A 49 -15.58 -20.09 -8.16
C LYS A 49 -14.38 -19.72 -7.27
N GLU A 50 -13.52 -18.83 -7.74
CA GLU A 50 -12.39 -18.33 -6.96
C GLU A 50 -12.87 -17.35 -5.87
N ALA A 51 -13.80 -16.45 -6.22
CA ALA A 51 -14.40 -15.51 -5.29
C ALA A 51 -15.08 -16.22 -4.11
N ALA A 52 -15.80 -17.32 -4.37
CA ALA A 52 -16.44 -18.13 -3.33
C ALA A 52 -15.47 -18.82 -2.35
N ARG A 53 -14.16 -18.83 -2.65
CA ARG A 53 -13.12 -19.39 -1.78
C ARG A 53 -12.42 -18.31 -0.94
N LEU A 54 -12.72 -17.04 -1.16
CA LEU A 54 -12.16 -15.96 -0.37
C LEU A 54 -12.78 -15.94 1.03
N PRO A 55 -12.01 -15.57 2.05
CA PRO A 55 -12.54 -15.44 3.42
C PRO A 55 -13.57 -14.30 3.52
N ASN A 56 -13.41 -13.26 2.69
CA ASN A 56 -14.31 -12.13 2.59
C ASN A 56 -14.99 -12.14 1.23
N ALA A 57 -16.30 -11.88 1.20
CA ALA A 57 -17.03 -11.72 -0.04
C ALA A 57 -16.54 -10.48 -0.81
N THR A 58 -16.63 -10.53 -2.14
CA THR A 58 -16.25 -9.41 -3.02
C THR A 58 -17.31 -9.19 -4.10
N SER A 59 -17.22 -8.05 -4.78
CA SER A 59 -18.21 -7.59 -5.75
C SER A 59 -17.93 -8.10 -7.17
N PRO A 60 -18.97 -8.54 -7.92
CA PRO A 60 -18.88 -8.74 -9.35
C PRO A 60 -18.81 -7.39 -10.09
N MET A 61 -18.30 -7.41 -11.31
CA MET A 61 -18.33 -6.27 -12.23
C MET A 61 -19.75 -6.04 -12.72
N ALA A 62 -20.21 -4.78 -12.72
CA ALA A 62 -21.52 -4.42 -13.27
C ALA A 62 -21.64 -4.79 -14.77
N GLN A 63 -20.57 -4.59 -15.54
CA GLN A 63 -20.56 -4.89 -16.97
C GLN A 63 -20.31 -6.38 -17.28
N GLU A 64 -19.75 -7.15 -16.34
CA GLU A 64 -19.47 -8.58 -16.51
C GLU A 64 -19.76 -9.35 -15.21
N PRO A 65 -21.04 -9.66 -14.89
CA PRO A 65 -21.44 -10.19 -13.58
C PRO A 65 -20.85 -11.56 -13.19
N THR A 66 -20.15 -12.23 -14.12
CA THR A 66 -19.45 -13.50 -13.86
C THR A 66 -18.01 -13.33 -13.38
N LYS A 67 -17.49 -12.09 -13.43
CA LYS A 67 -16.15 -11.71 -12.99
C LYS A 67 -16.23 -10.87 -11.73
N TYR A 68 -15.35 -11.18 -10.80
CA TYR A 68 -15.30 -10.56 -9.48
C TYR A 68 -14.03 -9.75 -9.34
N MET A 69 -14.20 -8.50 -8.88
CA MET A 69 -13.09 -7.61 -8.63
C MET A 69 -12.38 -7.99 -7.35
N VAL A 70 -11.05 -8.02 -7.41
CA VAL A 70 -10.19 -8.10 -6.23
C VAL A 70 -8.96 -7.23 -6.44
N GLN A 71 -8.34 -6.84 -5.35
CA GLN A 71 -7.02 -6.21 -5.34
C GLN A 71 -6.13 -7.01 -4.39
N LEU A 72 -4.90 -7.28 -4.80
CA LEU A 72 -3.90 -7.77 -3.86
C LEU A 72 -3.44 -6.61 -2.98
N ASP A 73 -3.48 -6.82 -1.68
CA ASP A 73 -3.23 -5.78 -0.67
C ASP A 73 -1.86 -5.11 -0.83
N VAL A 74 -0.84 -5.83 -1.32
CA VAL A 74 0.50 -5.26 -1.59
C VAL A 74 0.48 -4.09 -2.58
N PHE A 75 -0.45 -4.07 -3.54
CA PHE A 75 -0.58 -2.97 -4.50
C PHE A 75 -1.24 -1.74 -3.85
N HIS A 76 -2.18 -1.96 -2.93
CA HIS A 76 -2.76 -0.88 -2.14
C HIS A 76 -1.73 -0.29 -1.17
N GLN A 77 -0.92 -1.14 -0.53
CA GLN A 77 0.20 -0.72 0.31
C GLN A 77 1.21 0.14 -0.46
N LEU A 78 1.56 -0.25 -1.70
CA LEU A 78 2.48 0.52 -2.55
C LEU A 78 1.88 1.86 -3.00
N HIS A 79 0.58 1.89 -3.30
CA HIS A 79 -0.15 3.12 -3.56
C HIS A 79 -0.09 4.07 -2.36
N CYS A 80 -0.43 3.60 -1.16
CA CYS A 80 -0.36 4.37 0.08
C CYS A 80 1.05 4.89 0.36
N LEU A 81 2.08 4.05 0.19
CA LEU A 81 3.47 4.46 0.35
C LEU A 81 3.88 5.53 -0.68
N ASN A 82 3.40 5.43 -1.92
CA ASN A 82 3.65 6.43 -2.96
C ASN A 82 2.95 7.76 -2.63
N LEU A 83 1.74 7.74 -2.08
CA LEU A 83 1.06 8.95 -1.61
C LEU A 83 1.87 9.65 -0.50
N MET A 84 2.38 8.89 0.47
CA MET A 84 3.25 9.45 1.53
C MET A 84 4.56 10.01 0.96
N ARG A 85 5.13 9.37 -0.06
CA ARG A 85 6.28 9.94 -0.79
C ARG A 85 5.93 11.28 -1.41
N LYS A 86 4.75 11.43 -2.03
CA LYS A 86 4.34 12.68 -2.68
C LYS A 86 4.19 13.84 -1.67
N LEU A 87 3.76 13.56 -0.43
CA LEU A 87 3.64 14.57 0.63
C LEU A 87 4.91 15.36 0.94
N VAL A 88 6.09 14.73 0.82
CA VAL A 88 7.37 15.42 1.10
C VAL A 88 7.85 16.30 -0.08
N TYR A 89 7.07 16.39 -1.17
CA TYR A 89 7.36 17.24 -2.33
C TYR A 89 6.19 18.18 -2.67
N PRO A 90 5.79 19.08 -1.75
CA PRO A 90 4.62 19.96 -1.95
C PRO A 90 4.77 20.94 -3.12
N SER A 91 6.00 21.24 -3.56
CA SER A 91 6.24 22.06 -4.75
C SER A 91 5.98 21.34 -6.08
N VAL A 92 5.78 20.02 -6.04
CA VAL A 92 5.55 19.15 -7.22
C VAL A 92 4.15 18.56 -7.17
N PHE A 93 3.69 18.16 -5.98
CA PHE A 93 2.36 17.60 -5.77
C PHE A 93 1.60 18.53 -4.84
N ASP A 94 0.59 19.19 -5.37
CA ASP A 94 -0.31 20.06 -4.61
C ASP A 94 -1.34 19.17 -3.90
N LEU A 95 -1.04 18.82 -2.65
CA LEU A 95 -1.90 18.04 -1.77
C LEU A 95 -2.27 18.92 -0.58
N ASP A 96 -3.51 19.38 -0.56
CA ASP A 96 -4.02 20.15 0.57
C ASP A 96 -4.33 19.22 1.74
N LEU A 97 -3.71 19.51 2.88
CA LEU A 97 -3.90 18.80 4.16
C LEU A 97 -4.25 19.75 5.31
N ALA A 98 -4.30 21.05 5.06
CA ALA A 98 -4.21 22.04 6.13
C ALA A 98 -5.19 23.21 5.99
N SER A 99 -5.82 23.41 4.84
CA SER A 99 -6.74 24.54 4.65
C SER A 99 -8.05 24.41 5.43
N GLY A 100 -8.40 23.20 5.89
CA GLY A 100 -9.71 22.89 6.46
C GLY A 100 -10.83 22.85 5.42
N SER A 101 -10.49 22.73 4.13
CA SER A 101 -11.45 22.43 3.06
C SER A 101 -11.95 20.99 3.14
N GLU A 102 -13.06 20.69 2.47
CA GLU A 102 -13.55 19.31 2.29
C GLU A 102 -12.48 18.42 1.65
N GLU A 103 -11.73 18.93 0.66
CA GLU A 103 -10.61 18.23 0.05
C GLU A 103 -9.49 17.92 1.05
N ALA A 104 -9.17 18.87 1.93
CA ALA A 104 -8.18 18.65 2.99
C ALA A 104 -8.63 17.57 3.97
N GLU A 105 -9.91 17.57 4.36
CA GLU A 105 -10.49 16.54 5.24
C GLU A 105 -10.48 15.16 4.56
N GLU A 106 -10.89 15.06 3.29
CA GLU A 106 -10.86 13.82 2.51
C GLU A 106 -9.43 13.26 2.37
N ASN A 107 -8.45 14.14 2.10
CA ASN A 107 -7.06 13.74 2.01
C ASN A 107 -6.54 13.21 3.36
N LEU A 108 -6.87 13.89 4.48
CA LEU A 108 -6.49 13.44 5.82
C LEU A 108 -7.09 12.06 6.13
N ASP A 109 -8.38 11.87 5.89
CA ASP A 109 -9.06 10.59 6.09
C ASP A 109 -8.43 9.48 5.24
N HIS A 110 -8.04 9.78 4.00
CA HIS A 110 -7.34 8.82 3.15
C HIS A 110 -5.98 8.46 3.74
N PHE A 111 -5.20 9.43 4.23
CA PHE A 111 -3.91 9.16 4.86
C PHE A 111 -4.03 8.34 6.15
N GLU A 112 -5.01 8.61 7.00
CA GLU A 112 -5.26 7.83 8.21
C GLU A 112 -5.54 6.35 7.90
N HIS A 113 -6.38 6.08 6.90
CA HIS A 113 -6.60 4.71 6.44
C HIS A 113 -5.34 4.08 5.83
N CYS A 114 -4.54 4.85 5.09
CA CYS A 114 -3.27 4.38 4.54
C CYS A 114 -2.25 4.04 5.64
N TYR A 115 -2.17 4.84 6.72
CA TYR A 115 -1.31 4.55 7.87
C TYR A 115 -1.73 3.24 8.55
N ASP A 116 -3.02 3.04 8.77
CA ASP A 116 -3.50 1.82 9.41
C ASP A 116 -3.31 0.57 8.51
N SER A 117 -3.58 0.68 7.21
CA SER A 117 -3.33 -0.41 6.24
C SER A 117 -1.86 -0.83 6.24
N LEU A 118 -0.91 0.12 6.15
CA LEU A 118 0.52 -0.17 6.20
C LEU A 118 0.94 -0.75 7.55
N ARG A 119 0.42 -0.25 8.67
CA ARG A 119 0.67 -0.79 10.01
C ARG A 119 0.25 -2.25 10.10
N GLN A 120 -0.98 -2.57 9.67
CA GLN A 120 -1.49 -3.95 9.66
C GLN A 120 -0.64 -4.87 8.77
N ALA A 121 -0.27 -4.39 7.59
CA ALA A 121 0.57 -5.13 6.65
C ALA A 121 1.95 -5.47 7.24
N LEU A 122 2.60 -4.50 7.88
CA LEU A 122 3.90 -4.67 8.54
C LEU A 122 3.82 -5.65 9.71
N GLN A 123 2.75 -5.61 10.51
CA GLN A 123 2.56 -6.57 11.60
C GLN A 123 2.26 -7.98 11.09
N CYS A 124 1.50 -8.10 10.00
CA CYS A 124 1.16 -9.39 9.40
C CYS A 124 2.36 -10.04 8.69
N ASN A 125 3.22 -9.22 8.08
CA ASN A 125 4.40 -9.66 7.33
C ASN A 125 5.69 -9.20 8.02
N ALA A 126 5.74 -9.32 9.34
CA ALA A 126 6.85 -8.83 10.15
C ALA A 126 8.20 -9.33 9.64
N ASP A 127 9.07 -8.40 9.30
CA ASP A 127 10.43 -8.69 8.88
C ASP A 127 11.33 -8.85 10.10
N LEU A 128 12.00 -10.00 10.20
CA LEU A 128 12.90 -10.33 11.30
C LEU A 128 14.37 -10.06 10.98
N SER A 129 14.66 -9.45 9.83
CA SER A 129 16.01 -9.05 9.44
C SER A 129 16.52 -7.97 10.39
N THR A 130 17.77 -8.10 10.85
CA THR A 130 18.32 -7.19 11.84
C THR A 130 18.97 -5.99 11.18
N ILE A 131 18.66 -4.80 11.69
CA ILE A 131 19.45 -3.59 11.45
C ILE A 131 20.71 -3.72 12.29
N TYR A 132 21.86 -3.75 11.65
CA TYR A 132 23.14 -3.72 12.35
C TYR A 132 23.61 -2.27 12.51
N TYR A 133 24.40 -2.02 13.55
CA TYR A 133 24.94 -0.70 13.83
C TYR A 133 26.43 -0.69 13.52
N GLU A 134 26.89 0.38 12.87
CA GLU A 134 28.29 0.60 12.53
C GLU A 134 28.74 2.00 12.96
N TRP A 135 30.04 2.14 13.21
CA TRP A 135 30.63 3.45 13.52
C TRP A 135 30.90 4.20 12.21
N VAL A 136 30.35 5.41 12.08
CA VAL A 136 30.60 6.27 10.91
C VAL A 136 31.54 7.41 11.32
N PRO A 137 32.83 7.38 10.92
CA PRO A 137 33.82 8.38 11.33
C PRO A 137 33.41 9.83 11.03
N GLU A 138 32.82 10.07 9.86
CA GLU A 138 32.40 11.40 9.39
C GLU A 138 31.27 11.98 10.26
N ARG A 139 30.52 11.11 10.95
CA ARG A 139 29.41 11.48 11.84
C ARG A 139 29.78 11.34 13.33
N ASN A 140 30.95 10.78 13.64
CA ASN A 140 31.45 10.51 14.99
C ASN A 140 30.42 9.82 15.90
N ARG A 141 29.67 8.85 15.36
CA ARG A 141 28.64 8.11 16.10
C ARG A 141 28.31 6.75 15.46
N LEU A 142 27.66 5.89 16.24
CA LEU A 142 27.00 4.70 15.70
C LEU A 142 25.78 5.11 14.86
N VAL A 143 25.62 4.48 13.70
CA VAL A 143 24.48 4.65 12.79
C VAL A 143 23.93 3.26 12.46
N GLY A 144 22.61 3.10 12.51
CA GLY A 144 21.96 1.88 12.04
C GLY A 144 22.04 1.81 10.52
N ASN A 145 22.56 0.72 9.98
CA ASN A 145 22.63 0.47 8.56
C ASN A 145 21.45 -0.43 8.13
N LEU A 146 20.64 0.10 7.22
CA LEU A 146 19.43 -0.53 6.71
C LEU A 146 19.71 -1.51 5.55
N ALA A 147 20.95 -1.59 5.06
CA ALA A 147 21.40 -2.53 4.04
C ALA A 147 21.55 -3.95 4.61
N THR A 148 20.45 -4.51 5.11
CA THR A 148 20.39 -5.87 5.63
C THR A 148 19.81 -6.82 4.59
N THR A 149 20.05 -8.12 4.78
CA THR A 149 19.51 -9.14 3.87
C THR A 149 18.11 -9.51 4.32
N HIS A 150 17.14 -9.30 3.43
CA HIS A 150 15.74 -9.59 3.68
C HIS A 150 15.33 -10.96 3.11
N THR A 151 14.41 -11.63 3.79
CA THR A 151 13.74 -12.83 3.26
C THR A 151 12.38 -12.46 2.68
N CYS A 152 12.28 -12.45 1.35
CA CYS A 152 11.09 -11.97 0.66
C CYS A 152 10.23 -13.10 0.07
N LYS A 153 8.94 -12.81 -0.09
CA LYS A 153 8.07 -13.57 -1.01
C LYS A 153 8.54 -13.31 -2.45
N ASN A 154 8.33 -14.26 -3.36
CA ASN A 154 8.67 -14.09 -4.77
C ASN A 154 7.77 -13.01 -5.39
N TYR A 155 8.28 -11.79 -5.50
CA TYR A 155 7.48 -10.64 -5.92
C TYR A 155 7.14 -10.68 -7.43
N ASP A 156 8.05 -11.18 -8.26
CA ASP A 156 7.81 -11.33 -9.71
C ASP A 156 6.62 -12.25 -10.00
N SER A 157 6.48 -13.34 -9.24
CA SER A 157 5.34 -14.26 -9.37
C SER A 157 4.02 -13.59 -8.99
N ILE A 158 4.05 -12.67 -8.02
CA ILE A 158 2.87 -11.90 -7.59
C ILE A 158 2.47 -10.92 -8.68
N ILE A 159 3.44 -10.18 -9.24
CA ILE A 159 3.21 -9.26 -10.37
C ILE A 159 2.68 -10.02 -11.58
N GLN A 160 3.30 -11.14 -11.93
CA GLN A 160 2.89 -11.92 -13.10
C GLN A 160 1.44 -12.38 -12.97
N TRP A 161 1.06 -12.94 -11.82
CA TRP A 161 -0.32 -13.31 -11.55
C TRP A 161 -1.26 -12.11 -11.71
N ALA A 162 -0.92 -10.95 -11.16
CA ALA A 162 -1.77 -9.77 -11.23
C ALA A 162 -1.94 -9.27 -12.68
N ARG A 163 -0.86 -9.27 -13.47
CA ARG A 163 -0.90 -8.89 -14.90
C ARG A 163 -1.74 -9.86 -15.72
N ASP A 164 -1.67 -11.16 -15.43
CA ASP A 164 -2.47 -12.18 -16.12
C ASP A 164 -3.98 -12.02 -15.83
N HIS A 165 -4.34 -11.42 -14.70
CA HIS A 165 -5.72 -11.21 -14.26
C HIS A 165 -6.17 -9.75 -14.33
N GLN A 166 -5.34 -8.88 -14.90
CA GLN A 166 -5.54 -7.43 -14.93
C GLN A 166 -6.89 -7.06 -15.55
N TYR A 167 -7.64 -6.19 -14.87
CA TYR A 167 -8.76 -5.51 -15.51
C TYR A 167 -8.26 -4.39 -16.43
N LYS A 168 -8.69 -4.39 -17.69
CA LYS A 168 -8.23 -3.43 -18.73
C LYS A 168 -9.31 -2.43 -19.18
N GLY A 169 -10.48 -2.46 -18.55
CA GLY A 169 -11.61 -1.59 -18.89
C GLY A 169 -11.74 -0.40 -17.93
N PRO A 170 -12.69 0.53 -18.20
CA PRO A 170 -13.05 1.56 -17.25
C PRO A 170 -13.78 0.94 -16.04
N LEU A 171 -13.47 1.41 -14.84
CA LEU A 171 -14.18 1.03 -13.63
C LEU A 171 -15.36 1.99 -13.40
N ASP A 172 -16.54 1.42 -13.22
CA ASP A 172 -17.73 2.15 -12.80
C ASP A 172 -17.95 1.89 -11.32
N TYR A 173 -17.46 2.80 -10.48
CA TYR A 173 -17.61 2.74 -9.03
C TYR A 173 -19.01 3.17 -8.56
N THR A 174 -19.87 3.63 -9.47
CA THR A 174 -21.20 4.17 -9.16
C THR A 174 -22.32 3.17 -9.43
N ALA A 175 -22.08 2.18 -10.29
CA ALA A 175 -23.04 1.13 -10.58
C ALA A 175 -23.12 0.10 -9.44
N LYS A 176 -24.24 0.13 -8.69
CA LYS A 176 -24.54 -0.90 -7.69
C LYS A 176 -24.98 -2.19 -8.37
N VAL A 177 -24.28 -3.28 -8.08
CA VAL A 177 -24.72 -4.64 -8.45
C VAL A 177 -25.55 -5.24 -7.31
N GLU A 178 -26.59 -5.99 -7.64
CA GLU A 178 -27.44 -6.65 -6.64
C GLU A 178 -26.68 -7.80 -5.96
N GLY A 179 -26.88 -7.97 -4.64
CA GLY A 179 -26.29 -9.07 -3.88
C GLY A 179 -24.82 -8.89 -3.48
N VAL A 180 -24.26 -7.69 -3.61
CA VAL A 180 -22.87 -7.40 -3.22
C VAL A 180 -22.70 -7.12 -1.72
N PRO A 181 -21.49 -7.31 -1.16
CA PRO A 181 -21.21 -6.96 0.23
C PRO A 181 -21.52 -5.49 0.52
N ILE A 182 -22.20 -5.22 1.63
CA ILE A 182 -22.50 -3.87 2.10
C ILE A 182 -21.61 -3.60 3.31
N ARG A 183 -20.85 -2.50 3.28
CA ARG A 183 -20.11 -2.03 4.46
C ARG A 183 -21.12 -1.60 5.52
N HIS A 184 -21.18 -2.35 6.61
CA HIS A 184 -21.93 -1.95 7.80
C HIS A 184 -21.05 -1.06 8.66
N VAL A 185 -21.37 0.23 8.75
CA VAL A 185 -20.71 1.14 9.69
C VAL A 185 -21.39 0.93 11.04
N SER A 186 -20.70 0.27 11.97
CA SER A 186 -21.13 0.27 13.36
C SER A 186 -20.88 1.67 13.93
N HIS A 187 -21.95 2.44 14.12
CA HIS A 187 -21.88 3.66 14.91
C HIS A 187 -21.45 3.26 16.33
N VAL A 188 -20.25 3.69 16.74
CA VAL A 188 -19.94 3.81 18.16
C VAL A 188 -20.83 4.93 18.65
N SER A 189 -21.91 4.58 19.35
CA SER A 189 -22.68 5.57 20.08
C SER A 189 -21.76 6.18 21.13
N ASP A 190 -21.49 7.47 21.03
CA ASP A 190 -20.84 8.25 22.08
C ASP A 190 -21.67 8.11 23.36
N GLY A 191 -21.20 7.23 24.25
CA GLY A 191 -21.77 7.06 25.58
C GLY A 191 -21.24 8.15 26.49
N GLU A 192 -21.90 9.31 26.49
CA GLU A 192 -21.83 10.24 27.61
C GLU A 192 -22.41 9.58 28.88
N GLY A 193 -21.60 9.52 29.95
CA GLY A 193 -22.08 9.64 31.32
C GLY A 193 -22.28 8.35 32.12
N SER A 194 -21.30 8.01 32.97
CA SER A 194 -21.61 7.74 34.38
C SER A 194 -20.43 8.13 35.27
N ASP A 195 -20.66 9.23 35.98
CA ASP A 195 -20.02 9.73 37.18
C ASP A 195 -19.62 8.62 38.17
N HIS A 196 -18.33 8.56 38.53
CA HIS A 196 -17.88 7.95 39.78
C HIS A 196 -16.81 8.83 40.43
N HIS A 197 -17.29 9.73 41.28
CA HIS A 197 -16.61 10.11 42.51
C HIS A 197 -16.29 8.86 43.35
N MET A 198 -15.01 8.64 43.64
CA MET A 198 -14.40 8.57 44.98
C MET A 198 -12.88 8.42 44.87
#